data_AF-A0A2V6AYK5-F1
#
_entry.id   AF-A0A2V6AYK5-F1
#
_cell.length_a   1.000
_cell.length_b   1.000
_cell.length_c   1.000
_cell.angle_alpha   90.00
_cell.angle_beta   90.00
_cell.angle_gamma   90.00
#
_symmetry.space_group_name_H-M   'P 1'
#
loop_
_entity.id
_entity.type
_entity.pdbx_description
1 polymer ?
#
loop_
_entity_poly.entity_id
_entity_poly.type
_entity_poly.pdbx_seq_one_letter_code
_entity_poly.pdbx_strand_id
1 'polypeptide(L)'
;MNKNQRVADAANTLPEALIAVVLVAIFFASIFELNAVCLRCIDASKESLAAVQSVQDRSEVLRNLAFSDLTSTSFVQNLMSTSANPAPFSQKATEVVTISKYPTPSGVTKFTRTPNGTVTNDSTATDLGTGLLKVDVQVSWTMTVGGRNRTEQTSSIISNGS
;
A
#
# COMPACT_ATOMS: atom_id res chain seq x y z
N MET A 1 -15.43 64.79 22.69
CA MET A 1 -14.31 64.13 21.98
C MET A 1 -13.75 65.11 20.97
N ASN A 2 -12.48 65.49 21.12
CA ASN A 2 -11.89 66.63 20.40
C ASN A 2 -11.56 66.24 18.95
N LYS A 3 -11.67 67.16 17.98
CA LYS A 3 -11.54 66.87 16.53
C LYS A 3 -10.20 66.20 16.16
N ASN A 4 -9.12 66.56 16.88
CA ASN A 4 -7.78 65.99 16.68
C ASN A 4 -7.66 64.53 17.16
N GLN A 5 -8.45 64.10 18.16
CA GLN A 5 -8.48 62.69 18.59
C GLN A 5 -9.15 61.81 17.55
N ARG A 6 -10.23 62.28 16.91
CA ARG A 6 -10.92 61.54 15.84
C ARG A 6 -10.05 61.27 14.61
N VAL A 7 -9.20 62.22 14.24
CA VAL A 7 -8.30 62.08 13.08
C VAL A 7 -7.15 61.11 13.39
N ALA A 8 -6.62 61.14 14.63
CA ALA A 8 -5.61 60.18 15.08
C ALA A 8 -6.16 58.75 15.17
N ASP A 9 -7.38 58.58 15.70
CA ASP A 9 -8.05 57.27 15.75
C ASP A 9 -8.33 56.75 14.34
N ALA A 10 -8.83 57.60 13.43
CA ALA A 10 -9.06 57.21 12.03
C ALA A 10 -7.76 56.85 11.28
N ALA A 11 -6.62 57.48 11.60
CA ALA A 11 -5.34 57.16 10.97
C ALA A 11 -4.80 55.77 11.38
N ASN A 12 -5.13 55.28 12.57
CA ASN A 12 -4.70 53.96 13.05
C ASN A 12 -5.63 52.80 12.66
N THR A 13 -6.88 53.08 12.26
CA THR A 13 -7.85 52.03 11.86
C THR A 13 -7.49 51.28 10.58
N LEU A 14 -6.78 51.91 9.63
CA LEU A 14 -6.45 51.28 8.34
C LEU A 14 -5.35 50.21 8.48
N PRO A 15 -4.21 50.45 9.16
CA PRO A 15 -3.24 49.41 9.47
C PRO A 15 -3.84 48.25 10.29
N GLU A 16 -4.70 48.55 11.27
CA GLU A 16 -5.39 47.54 12.08
C GLU A 16 -6.30 46.65 11.23
N ALA A 17 -7.12 47.24 10.35
CA ALA A 17 -7.98 46.51 9.43
C ALA A 17 -7.17 45.64 8.45
N LEU A 18 -6.03 46.14 7.95
CA LEU A 18 -5.15 45.35 7.08
C LEU A 18 -4.55 44.15 7.81
N ILE A 19 -4.08 44.33 9.06
CA ILE A 19 -3.57 43.23 9.88
C ILE A 19 -4.69 42.20 10.15
N ALA A 20 -5.89 42.66 10.49
CA ALA A 20 -7.05 41.78 10.70
C ALA A 20 -7.38 40.96 9.44
N VAL A 21 -7.39 41.59 8.27
CA VAL A 21 -7.62 40.89 6.98
C VAL A 21 -6.53 39.87 6.69
N VAL A 22 -5.26 40.20 6.94
CA VAL A 22 -4.13 39.26 6.76
C VAL A 22 -4.26 38.05 7.69
N LEU A 23 -4.60 38.27 8.96
CA LEU A 23 -4.80 37.18 9.92
C LEU A 23 -5.96 36.26 9.50
N VAL A 24 -7.06 36.84 9.04
CA VAL A 24 -8.22 36.07 8.52
C VAL A 24 -7.84 35.29 7.26
N ALA A 25 -7.09 35.89 6.34
CA ALA A 25 -6.64 35.22 5.13
C ALA A 25 -5.71 34.03 5.45
N ILE A 26 -4.75 34.20 6.36
CA ILE A 26 -3.87 33.11 6.82
C ILE A 26 -4.68 32.02 7.51
N PHE A 27 -5.65 32.40 8.35
CA PHE A 27 -6.54 31.44 9.01
C PHE A 27 -7.28 30.57 8.00
N PHE A 28 -7.93 31.16 6.98
CA PHE A 28 -8.60 30.39 5.95
C PHE A 28 -7.63 29.53 5.13
N ALA A 29 -6.47 30.07 4.73
CA ALA A 29 -5.44 29.31 4.03
C ALA A 29 -4.99 28.08 4.84
N SER A 30 -4.77 28.24 6.14
CA SER A 30 -4.37 27.14 7.03
C SER A 30 -5.43 26.03 7.14
N ILE A 31 -6.72 26.40 7.15
CA ILE A 31 -7.82 25.43 7.18
C ILE A 31 -7.85 24.63 5.87
N PHE A 32 -7.69 25.28 4.72
CA PHE A 32 -7.68 24.58 3.44
C PHE A 32 -6.49 23.64 3.30
N GLU A 33 -5.30 24.05 3.73
CA GLU A 33 -4.12 23.19 3.74
C GLU A 33 -4.28 22.00 4.69
N LEU A 34 -4.82 22.20 5.90
CA LEU A 34 -5.08 21.11 6.84
C LEU A 34 -6.06 20.08 6.24
N ASN A 35 -7.13 20.55 5.58
CA ASN A 35 -8.08 19.68 4.89
C ASN A 35 -7.41 18.91 3.75
N ALA A 36 -6.56 19.57 2.97
CA ALA A 36 -5.81 18.91 1.89
C ALA A 36 -4.86 17.83 2.41
N VAL A 37 -4.14 18.10 3.51
CA VAL A 37 -3.26 17.12 4.16
C VAL A 37 -4.05 15.93 4.71
N CYS A 38 -5.19 16.19 5.35
CA CYS A 38 -6.06 15.14 5.89
C CYS A 38 -6.52 14.17 4.80
N LEU A 39 -7.00 14.70 3.65
CA LEU A 39 -7.44 13.86 2.53
C LEU A 39 -6.28 13.02 1.95
N ARG A 40 -5.10 13.62 1.78
CA ARG A 40 -3.90 12.88 1.33
C ARG A 40 -3.53 11.76 2.31
N CYS A 41 -3.66 12.01 3.62
CA CYS A 41 -3.38 11.00 4.65
C CYS A 41 -4.41 9.86 4.62
N ILE A 42 -5.70 10.18 4.44
CA ILE A 42 -6.77 9.19 4.28
C ILE A 42 -6.51 8.32 3.05
N ASP A 43 -6.16 8.92 1.92
CA ASP A 43 -5.89 8.16 0.70
C ASP A 43 -4.69 7.23 0.90
N ALA A 44 -3.57 7.73 1.41
CA ALA A 44 -2.40 6.90 1.74
C ALA A 44 -2.74 5.75 2.70
N SER A 45 -3.61 5.99 3.69
CA SER A 45 -4.06 4.98 4.65
C SER A 45 -4.91 3.91 3.97
N LYS A 46 -5.81 4.29 3.05
CA LYS A 46 -6.59 3.33 2.25
C LYS A 46 -5.69 2.46 1.39
N GLU A 47 -4.65 3.02 0.78
CA GLU A 47 -3.68 2.23 0.00
C GLU A 47 -2.91 1.24 0.88
N SER A 48 -2.50 1.68 2.07
CA SER A 48 -1.80 0.82 3.03
C SER A 48 -2.70 -0.33 3.51
N LEU A 49 -3.96 -0.03 3.83
CA LEU A 49 -4.91 -1.06 4.26
C LEU A 49 -5.20 -2.07 3.14
N ALA A 50 -5.39 -1.57 1.91
CA ALA A 50 -5.59 -2.44 0.76
C ALA A 50 -4.38 -3.33 0.48
N ALA A 51 -3.15 -2.84 0.72
CA ALA A 51 -1.94 -3.64 0.61
C ALA A 51 -1.90 -4.77 1.65
N VAL A 52 -2.20 -4.45 2.92
CA VAL A 52 -2.29 -5.45 4.00
C VAL A 52 -3.34 -6.50 3.67
N GLN A 53 -4.55 -6.07 3.28
CA GLN A 53 -5.60 -7.00 2.89
C GLN A 53 -5.17 -7.87 1.70
N SER A 54 -4.52 -7.31 0.69
CA SER A 54 -4.04 -8.08 -0.47
C SER A 54 -3.05 -9.17 -0.10
N VAL A 55 -2.07 -8.89 0.78
CA VAL A 55 -1.10 -9.93 1.21
C VAL A 55 -1.77 -10.98 2.09
N GLN A 56 -2.70 -10.57 2.95
CA GLN A 56 -3.42 -11.49 3.83
C GLN A 56 -4.34 -12.41 3.02
N ASP A 57 -5.18 -11.87 2.14
CA ASP A 57 -6.09 -12.64 1.27
C ASP A 57 -5.29 -13.65 0.44
N ARG A 58 -4.17 -13.24 -0.18
CA ARG A 58 -3.33 -14.17 -0.95
C ARG A 58 -2.70 -15.24 -0.06
N SER A 59 -2.18 -14.85 1.09
CA SER A 59 -1.55 -15.79 2.02
C SER A 59 -2.54 -16.83 2.53
N GLU A 60 -3.80 -16.43 2.77
CA GLU A 60 -4.87 -17.33 3.18
C GLU A 60 -5.22 -18.29 2.05
N VAL A 61 -5.38 -17.80 0.83
CA VAL A 61 -5.62 -18.65 -0.35
C VAL A 61 -4.51 -19.68 -0.51
N LEU A 62 -3.23 -19.28 -0.43
CA LEU A 62 -2.09 -20.19 -0.56
C LEU A 62 -2.01 -21.20 0.59
N ARG A 63 -2.33 -20.78 1.82
CA ARG A 63 -2.38 -21.65 3.00
C ARG A 63 -3.48 -22.70 2.90
N ASN A 64 -4.58 -22.37 2.23
CA ASN A 64 -5.72 -23.27 2.07
C ASN A 64 -5.58 -24.24 0.87
N LEU A 65 -4.51 -24.14 0.08
CA LEU A 65 -4.25 -25.09 -1.01
C LEU A 65 -3.82 -26.46 -0.50
N ALA A 66 -4.11 -27.50 -1.29
CA ALA A 66 -3.46 -28.79 -1.11
C ALA A 66 -1.95 -28.63 -1.32
N PHE A 67 -1.16 -29.38 -0.55
CA PHE A 67 0.31 -29.29 -0.63
C PHE A 67 0.85 -29.64 -2.03
N SER A 68 0.20 -30.58 -2.73
CA SER A 68 0.51 -30.93 -4.13
C SER A 68 0.30 -29.78 -5.11
N ASP A 69 -0.71 -28.94 -4.84
CA ASP A 69 -1.04 -27.79 -5.69
C ASP A 69 -0.09 -26.62 -5.39
N LEU A 70 0.26 -26.43 -4.12
CA LEU A 70 1.21 -25.42 -3.68
C LEU A 70 2.64 -25.67 -4.20
N THR A 71 3.02 -26.93 -4.42
CA THR A 71 4.30 -27.31 -5.03
C THR A 71 4.25 -27.35 -6.56
N SER A 72 3.07 -27.23 -7.17
CA SER A 72 2.89 -27.21 -8.62
C SER A 72 3.03 -25.80 -9.17
N THR A 73 4.10 -25.57 -9.93
CA THR A 73 4.40 -24.28 -10.53
C THR A 73 3.27 -23.76 -11.42
N SER A 74 2.69 -24.62 -12.26
CA SER A 74 1.60 -24.23 -13.17
C SER A 74 0.31 -23.91 -12.42
N PHE A 75 0.04 -24.62 -11.33
CA PHE A 75 -1.14 -24.36 -10.52
C PHE A 75 -1.06 -22.99 -9.84
N VAL A 76 0.04 -22.70 -9.15
CA VAL A 76 0.22 -21.41 -8.47
C VAL A 76 0.25 -20.26 -9.48
N GLN A 77 0.89 -20.44 -10.64
CA GLN A 77 0.88 -19.43 -11.70
C GLN A 77 -0.53 -19.13 -12.20
N ASN A 78 -1.34 -20.18 -12.45
CA ASN A 78 -2.74 -20.01 -12.86
C ASN A 78 -3.59 -19.36 -11.77
N LEU A 79 -3.40 -19.73 -10.51
CA LEU A 79 -4.07 -19.10 -9.37
C LEU A 79 -3.79 -17.59 -9.31
N MET A 80 -2.54 -17.19 -9.54
CA MET A 80 -2.12 -15.78 -9.53
C MET A 80 -2.63 -14.98 -10.72
N SER A 81 -3.19 -15.60 -11.77
CA SER A 81 -3.81 -14.85 -12.88
C SER A 81 -4.94 -13.94 -12.36
N THR A 82 -5.64 -14.41 -11.33
CA THR A 82 -6.62 -13.62 -10.58
C THR A 82 -5.95 -12.87 -9.44
N SER A 83 -6.29 -11.59 -9.27
CA SER A 83 -5.87 -10.81 -8.11
C SER A 83 -6.45 -11.42 -6.83
N ALA A 84 -5.68 -11.45 -5.74
CA ALA A 84 -6.17 -11.90 -4.44
C ALA A 84 -7.39 -11.10 -3.96
N ASN A 85 -7.43 -9.81 -4.30
CA ASN A 85 -8.52 -8.91 -4.01
C ASN A 85 -8.88 -8.10 -5.27
N PRO A 86 -10.16 -8.06 -5.70
CA PRO A 86 -10.58 -7.34 -6.91
C PRO A 86 -10.64 -5.82 -6.73
N ALA A 87 -10.27 -5.28 -5.57
CA ALA A 87 -10.23 -3.84 -5.33
C ALA A 87 -9.34 -3.12 -6.37
N PRO A 88 -9.62 -1.85 -6.68
CA PRO A 88 -8.82 -1.05 -7.61
C PRO A 88 -7.32 -0.98 -7.26
N PHE A 89 -6.96 -1.22 -5.99
CA PHE A 89 -5.57 -1.34 -5.55
C PHE A 89 -4.78 -2.41 -6.34
N SER A 90 -5.42 -3.51 -6.74
CA SER A 90 -4.78 -4.58 -7.52
C SER A 90 -4.29 -4.14 -8.90
N GLN A 91 -4.85 -3.06 -9.45
CA GLN A 91 -4.50 -2.49 -10.76
C GLN A 91 -3.31 -1.54 -10.70
N LYS A 92 -2.77 -1.26 -9.50
CA LYS A 92 -1.55 -0.47 -9.30
C LYS A 92 -0.44 -1.24 -8.59
N ALA A 93 -0.78 -2.35 -7.94
CA ALA A 93 0.17 -3.14 -7.17
C ALA A 93 0.83 -4.23 -8.02
N THR A 94 2.11 -4.45 -7.79
CA THR A 94 2.83 -5.64 -8.27
C THR A 94 2.86 -6.64 -7.13
N GLU A 95 2.33 -7.83 -7.35
CA GLU A 95 2.30 -8.92 -6.38
C GLU A 95 3.42 -9.92 -6.71
N VAL A 96 4.16 -10.36 -5.69
CA VAL A 96 5.24 -11.33 -5.80
C VAL A 96 5.00 -12.43 -4.79
N VAL A 97 4.95 -13.68 -5.26
CA VAL A 97 4.86 -14.86 -4.40
C VAL A 97 6.15 -15.65 -4.56
N THR A 98 6.81 -15.94 -3.44
CA THR A 98 8.03 -16.75 -3.41
C THR A 98 7.80 -17.96 -2.53
N ILE A 99 8.05 -19.14 -3.08
CA ILE A 99 7.89 -20.43 -2.41
C ILE A 99 9.27 -21.08 -2.34
N SER A 100 9.63 -21.58 -1.17
CA SER A 100 10.91 -22.25 -0.95
C SER A 100 10.76 -23.39 0.04
N LYS A 101 11.61 -24.41 -0.11
CA LYS A 101 11.74 -25.49 0.86
C LYS A 101 12.17 -24.92 2.23
N TYR A 102 11.57 -25.41 3.30
CA TYR A 102 11.94 -25.05 4.68
C TYR A 102 12.46 -26.27 5.46
N PRO A 103 13.46 -26.14 6.35
CA PRO A 103 14.19 -24.92 6.74
C PRO A 103 15.33 -24.54 5.79
N THR A 104 15.79 -25.47 4.96
CA THR A 104 16.92 -25.26 4.05
C THR A 104 16.42 -25.17 2.62
N PRO A 105 16.43 -23.97 2.00
CA PRO A 105 15.98 -23.80 0.62
C PRO A 105 16.84 -24.57 -0.39
N SER A 106 16.21 -25.06 -1.46
CA SER A 106 16.89 -25.61 -2.64
C SER A 106 16.45 -24.84 -3.89
N GLY A 107 16.85 -23.56 -3.92
CA GLY A 107 16.29 -22.58 -4.85
C GLY A 107 14.92 -22.07 -4.39
N VAL A 108 14.31 -21.21 -5.23
CA VAL A 108 13.01 -20.61 -4.97
C VAL A 108 12.14 -20.65 -6.22
N THR A 109 10.87 -20.98 -6.04
CA THR A 109 9.86 -20.79 -7.07
C THR A 109 9.24 -19.42 -6.86
N LYS A 110 9.41 -18.51 -7.82
CA LYS A 110 9.00 -17.11 -7.69
C LYS A 110 8.09 -16.73 -8.84
N PHE A 111 6.99 -16.07 -8.49
CA PHE A 111 6.03 -15.53 -9.43
C PHE A 111 5.88 -14.03 -9.23
N THR A 112 5.75 -13.30 -10.32
CA THR A 112 5.42 -11.87 -10.30
C THR A 112 4.14 -11.63 -11.09
N ARG A 113 3.12 -11.07 -10.45
CA ARG A 113 1.92 -10.56 -11.09
C ARG A 113 2.02 -9.04 -11.20
N THR A 114 2.05 -8.56 -12.44
CA THR A 114 2.04 -7.13 -12.74
C THR A 114 0.66 -6.50 -12.49
N PRO A 115 0.57 -5.16 -12.37
CA PRO A 115 -0.71 -4.47 -12.18
C PRO A 115 -1.73 -4.75 -13.30
N ASN A 116 -1.26 -5.04 -14.52
CA ASN A 116 -2.09 -5.40 -15.67
C ASN A 116 -2.61 -6.86 -15.63
N GLY A 117 -2.25 -7.63 -14.59
CA GLY A 117 -2.67 -9.02 -14.42
C GLY A 117 -1.80 -10.06 -15.11
N THR A 118 -0.76 -9.65 -15.85
CA THR A 118 0.22 -10.59 -16.42
C THR A 118 1.03 -11.22 -15.30
N VAL A 119 1.11 -12.56 -15.29
CA VAL A 119 1.88 -13.35 -14.33
C VAL A 119 3.10 -13.97 -15.02
N THR A 120 4.29 -13.70 -14.50
CA THR A 120 5.54 -14.35 -14.90
C THR A 120 5.98 -15.33 -13.84
N ASN A 121 6.50 -16.49 -14.28
CA ASN A 121 7.32 -17.36 -13.45
C ASN A 121 8.77 -16.90 -13.61
N ASP A 122 9.31 -16.26 -12.58
CA ASP A 122 10.64 -15.65 -12.62
C ASP A 122 11.74 -16.68 -12.34
N SER A 123 11.44 -17.69 -11.52
CA SER A 123 12.35 -18.78 -11.20
C SER A 123 11.59 -19.98 -10.67
N THR A 124 12.16 -21.17 -10.82
CA THR A 124 11.62 -22.42 -10.27
C THR A 124 12.67 -23.07 -9.37
N ALA A 125 12.28 -23.47 -8.16
CA ALA A 125 13.15 -24.17 -7.24
C ALA A 125 13.59 -25.53 -7.81
N THR A 126 14.78 -25.99 -7.43
CA THR A 126 15.26 -27.33 -7.79
C THR A 126 14.47 -28.40 -7.04
N ASP A 127 14.15 -28.14 -5.77
CA ASP A 127 13.32 -29.00 -4.94
C ASP A 127 12.56 -28.16 -3.90
N LEU A 128 11.23 -28.34 -3.84
CA LEU A 128 10.40 -27.76 -2.78
C LEU A 128 10.23 -28.70 -1.59
N GLY A 129 10.58 -29.99 -1.74
CA GLY A 129 10.38 -31.00 -0.71
C GLY A 129 8.92 -31.39 -0.52
N THR A 130 8.67 -32.26 0.46
CA THR A 130 7.36 -32.87 0.69
C THR A 130 6.73 -32.53 2.04
N GLY A 131 7.43 -31.79 2.91
CA GLY A 131 7.06 -31.60 4.32
C GLY A 131 6.66 -30.16 4.67
N LEU A 132 7.63 -29.23 4.64
CA LEU A 132 7.46 -27.83 5.03
C LEU A 132 7.90 -26.89 3.92
N LEU A 133 7.09 -25.88 3.64
CA LEU A 133 7.38 -24.81 2.69
C LEU A 133 7.34 -23.46 3.40
N LYS A 134 8.25 -22.57 3.05
CA LYS A 134 8.14 -21.15 3.34
C LYS A 134 7.52 -20.44 2.14
N VAL A 135 6.42 -19.73 2.38
CA VAL A 135 5.71 -18.92 1.40
C VAL A 135 5.78 -17.47 1.82
N ASP A 136 6.42 -16.66 0.99
CA ASP A 136 6.52 -15.21 1.13
C ASP A 136 5.58 -14.57 0.10
N VAL A 137 4.68 -13.71 0.55
CA VAL A 137 3.79 -12.91 -0.30
C VAL A 137 4.13 -11.45 -0.09
N GLN A 138 4.43 -10.76 -1.18
CA GLN A 138 4.79 -9.35 -1.16
C GLN A 138 3.93 -8.60 -2.17
N VAL A 139 3.47 -7.41 -1.82
CA VAL A 139 2.92 -6.44 -2.77
C VAL A 139 3.74 -5.16 -2.72
N SER A 140 3.99 -4.57 -3.88
CA SER A 140 4.63 -3.25 -3.99
C SER A 140 3.79 -2.32 -4.85
N TRP A 141 3.73 -1.05 -4.46
CA TRP A 141 2.98 -0.02 -5.17
C TRP A 141 3.63 1.34 -5.01
N THR A 142 3.35 2.23 -5.94
CA THR A 142 3.71 3.65 -5.84
C THR A 142 2.53 4.41 -5.24
N MET A 143 2.76 5.17 -4.17
CA MET A 143 1.71 5.98 -3.55
C MET A 143 1.18 7.03 -4.53
N THR A 144 -0.15 7.18 -4.59
CA THR A 144 -0.81 8.17 -5.47
C THR A 144 -0.33 9.60 -5.18
N VAL A 145 -0.14 9.90 -3.89
CA VAL A 145 0.36 11.20 -3.43
C VAL A 145 1.84 11.05 -3.08
N GLY A 146 2.68 11.92 -3.65
CA GLY A 146 4.11 11.97 -3.35
C GLY A 146 4.97 10.90 -4.05
N GLY A 147 4.37 9.98 -4.81
CA GLY A 147 5.08 9.08 -5.73
C GLY A 147 6.06 8.12 -5.07
N ARG A 148 5.96 7.90 -3.75
CA ARG A 148 6.89 7.06 -3.01
C ARG A 148 6.53 5.60 -3.19
N ASN A 149 7.52 4.77 -3.52
CA ASN A 149 7.34 3.32 -3.53
C ASN A 149 7.20 2.75 -2.12
N ARG A 150 6.25 1.83 -1.98
CA ARG A 150 5.93 1.11 -0.75
C ARG A 150 5.85 -0.37 -1.04
N THR A 151 6.07 -1.14 0.01
CA THR A 151 6.01 -2.59 -0.01
C THR A 151 5.34 -3.05 1.27
N GLU A 152 4.50 -4.07 1.15
CA GLU A 152 3.91 -4.81 2.25
C GLU A 152 4.21 -6.30 2.00
N GLN A 153 4.53 -7.05 3.05
CA GLN A 153 4.92 -8.45 2.92
C GLN A 153 4.46 -9.26 4.12
N THR A 154 4.09 -10.52 3.87
CA THR A 154 3.89 -11.53 4.91
C THR A 154 4.61 -12.82 4.54
N SER A 155 4.96 -13.60 5.56
CA SER A 155 5.68 -14.86 5.44
C SER A 155 4.98 -15.92 6.28
N SER A 156 4.80 -17.11 5.72
CA SER A 156 4.19 -18.24 6.41
C SER A 156 4.96 -19.53 6.16
N ILE A 157 4.90 -20.45 7.13
CA ILE A 157 5.35 -21.82 6.96
C ILE A 157 4.12 -22.71 6.82
N ILE A 158 4.04 -23.45 5.73
CA ILE A 158 2.94 -24.37 5.42
C ILE A 158 3.46 -25.80 5.50
N SER A 159 2.74 -26.64 6.23
CA SER A 159 3.05 -28.06 6.41
C SER A 159 2.12 -28.93 5.57
N ASN A 160 2.61 -30.09 5.14
CA ASN A 160 1.82 -31.15 4.51
C ASN A 160 0.88 -31.89 5.50
N GLY A 161 1.00 -31.67 6.81
CA GLY A 161 0.12 -32.23 7.85
C GLY A 161 0.32 -33.71 8.17
N SER A 162 1.43 -34.33 7.72
CA SER A 162 1.76 -35.75 7.98
C SER A 162 2.64 -35.95 9.20
#